data_AF-A0A447TAY3-F1
#
_entry.id   AF-A0A447TAY3-F1
#
_cell.length_a   1.000
_cell.length_b   1.000
_cell.length_c   1.000
_cell.angle_alpha   90.00
_cell.angle_beta   90.00
_cell.angle_gamma   90.00
#
_symmetry.space_group_name_H-M   'P 1'
#
loop_
_entity.id
_entity.type
_entity.pdbx_description
1 polymer ?
#
loop_
_entity_poly.entity_id
_entity_poly.type
_entity_poly.pdbx_seq_one_letter_code
_entity_poly.pdbx_strand_id
1 'polypeptide(L)' 'MPFAPGGAWICFSDHASHAVMSGQFMLEQTLWLPLEKMDDPAKSPLRQLERLTGRTLA' A
#
# COMPACT_ATOMS: atom_id res chain seq x y z
N MET A 1 7.66 -13.17 7.52
CA MET A 1 8.43 -12.34 8.48
C MET A 1 7.51 -12.06 9.67
N PRO A 2 7.86 -12.45 10.90
CA PRO A 2 7.04 -12.14 12.07
C PRO A 2 7.23 -10.68 12.52
N PHE A 3 6.14 -10.02 12.90
CA PHE A 3 6.17 -8.73 13.61
C PHE A 3 6.13 -8.98 15.11
N ALA A 4 7.07 -8.42 15.86
CA ALA A 4 7.13 -8.58 17.30
C ALA A 4 6.01 -7.77 18.00
N PRO A 5 5.46 -8.24 19.14
CA PRO A 5 4.56 -7.44 19.96
C PRO A 5 5.18 -6.08 20.33
N GLY A 6 4.38 -5.01 20.28
CA GLY A 6 4.84 -3.63 20.48
C GLY A 6 5.57 -3.02 19.27
N GLY A 7 5.83 -3.80 18.21
CA GLY A 7 6.33 -3.30 16.94
C GLY A 7 5.24 -2.62 16.11
N ALA A 8 5.66 -1.75 15.20
CA ALA A 8 4.80 -1.13 14.20
C ALA A 8 5.41 -1.30 12.81
N TRP A 9 4.56 -1.31 11.79
CA TRP A 9 4.96 -1.26 10.39
C TRP A 9 4.04 -0.32 9.63
N ILE A 10 4.53 0.16 8.50
CA ILE A 10 3.79 1.03 7.57
C ILE A 10 3.93 0.41 6.19
N CYS A 11 2.84 0.37 5.44
CA CYS A 11 2.85 -0.10 4.06
C CYS A 11 1.82 0.65 3.21
N PHE A 12 2.09 0.73 1.90
CA PHE A 12 1.06 0.97 0.89
C PHE A 12 0.41 -0.37 0.56
N SER A 13 -0.71 -0.68 1.23
CA SER A 13 -1.37 -1.98 1.14
C SER A 13 -1.99 -2.26 -0.23
N ASP A 14 -2.22 -1.22 -1.03
CA ASP A 14 -2.66 -1.28 -2.43
C ASP A 14 -1.52 -1.61 -3.41
N HIS A 15 -0.27 -1.57 -2.95
CA HIS A 15 0.93 -1.85 -3.76
C HIS A 15 1.67 -3.11 -3.28
N ALA A 16 1.83 -3.28 -1.97
CA ALA A 16 2.56 -4.41 -1.40
C ALA A 16 1.68 -5.67 -1.39
N SER A 17 2.12 -6.75 -2.04
CA SER A 17 1.52 -8.08 -1.84
C SER A 17 1.83 -8.57 -0.43
N HIS A 18 0.80 -8.90 0.36
CA HIS A 18 0.96 -9.31 1.75
C HIS A 18 -0.12 -10.31 2.19
N ALA A 19 0.20 -11.12 3.21
CA ALA A 19 -0.69 -12.07 3.86
C ALA A 19 -0.27 -12.29 5.32
N VAL A 20 -1.22 -12.62 6.20
CA VAL A 20 -0.96 -12.99 7.60
C VAL A 20 -1.57 -14.35 7.90
N MET A 21 -0.79 -15.26 8.48
CA MET A 21 -1.21 -16.65 8.70
C MET A 21 -1.71 -16.89 10.13
N SER A 22 -1.25 -16.11 11.10
CA SER A 22 -1.67 -16.18 12.51
C SER A 22 -1.23 -14.93 13.28
N GLY A 23 -1.90 -14.62 14.39
CA GLY A 23 -1.62 -13.48 15.26
C GLY A 23 -2.85 -13.05 16.06
N GLN A 24 -2.66 -12.27 17.12
CA GLN A 24 -3.76 -11.74 17.94
C GLN A 24 -3.39 -10.34 18.48
N PHE A 25 -4.40 -9.47 18.62
CA PHE A 25 -4.28 -8.11 19.19
C PHE A 25 -3.47 -7.11 18.34
N MET A 26 -3.89 -6.91 17.09
CA MET A 26 -3.34 -5.88 16.20
C MET A 26 -4.23 -4.64 16.20
N LEU A 27 -3.62 -3.46 16.17
CA LEU A 27 -4.27 -2.20 15.81
C LEU A 27 -3.85 -1.80 14.40
N GLU A 28 -4.79 -1.25 13.65
CA GLU A 28 -4.59 -0.80 12.26
C GLU A 28 -5.21 0.58 12.07
N GLN A 29 -4.59 1.38 11.21
CA GLN A 29 -5.14 2.66 10.78
C GLN A 29 -4.87 2.84 9.29
N THR A 30 -5.95 2.89 8.51
CA THR A 30 -5.87 3.22 7.09
C THR A 30 -5.85 4.73 6.92
N LEU A 31 -4.93 5.22 6.10
CA LEU A 31 -4.82 6.64 5.74
C LEU A 31 -4.89 6.78 4.22
N TRP A 32 -5.53 7.85 3.76
CA TRP A 32 -5.61 8.17 2.34
C TRP A 32 -4.52 9.18 1.97
N LEU A 33 -3.72 8.86 0.96
CA LEU A 33 -2.75 9.77 0.37
C LEU A 33 -3.21 10.14 -1.05
N PRO A 34 -3.55 11.41 -1.33
CA PRO A 34 -3.86 11.85 -2.68
C PRO A 34 -2.66 11.65 -3.62
N LEU A 35 -2.93 11.29 -4.87
CA LEU A 35 -1.90 10.97 -5.87
C LEU A 35 -0.93 12.14 -6.07
N GLU A 36 -1.44 13.36 -6.14
CA GLU A 36 -0.69 14.60 -6.30
C GLU A 36 0.14 14.99 -5.07
N LYS A 37 -0.03 14.28 -3.95
CA LYS A 37 0.74 14.45 -2.71
C LYS A 37 1.80 13.35 -2.52
N MET A 38 1.88 12.39 -3.44
CA MET A 38 2.98 11.43 -3.47
C MET A 38 4.27 12.12 -3.93
N ASP A 39 5.40 11.74 -3.36
CA ASP A 39 6.73 12.21 -3.80
C ASP A 39 7.01 11.82 -5.26
N ASP A 40 6.61 10.60 -5.64
CA ASP A 40 6.69 10.10 -7.02
C ASP A 40 5.37 9.44 -7.44
N PRO A 41 4.42 10.21 -8.01
CA PRO A 41 3.13 9.69 -8.45
C PRO A 41 3.23 8.62 -9.54
N ALA A 42 4.32 8.57 -10.30
CA ALA A 42 4.52 7.59 -11.37
C ALA A 42 4.68 6.15 -10.83
N LYS A 43 5.03 6.01 -9.54
CA LYS A 43 5.10 4.72 -8.84
C LYS A 43 3.76 4.25 -8.28
N SER A 44 2.70 5.05 -8.29
CA SER A 44 1.39 4.61 -7.82
C SER A 44 0.87 3.39 -8.60
N PRO A 45 0.09 2.50 -7.97
CA PRO A 45 -0.57 1.40 -8.68
C PRO A 45 -1.40 1.89 -9.87
N LEU A 46 -2.10 3.01 -9.72
CA LEU A 46 -2.87 3.64 -10.81
C LEU A 46 -2.00 3.97 -12.03
N ARG A 47 -0.92 4.75 -11.86
CA ARG A 47 -0.05 5.14 -12.99
C ARG A 47 0.65 3.93 -13.61
N GLN A 48 0.99 2.92 -12.81
CA GLN A 48 1.54 1.67 -13.33
C GLN A 48 0.51 0.91 -14.19
N LEU A 49 -0.74 0.81 -13.75
CA LEU A 49 -1.81 0.17 -14.52
C LEU A 49 -2.16 0.95 -15.79
N GLU A 50 -2.18 2.28 -15.75
CA GLU A 50 -2.37 3.11 -16.95
C GLU A 50 -1.27 2.87 -17.98
N ARG A 51 0.00 2.77 -17.53
CA ARG A 51 1.14 2.44 -18.42
C ARG A 51 0.99 1.05 -19.03
N LEU A 52 0.59 0.06 -18.24
CA LEU A 52 0.42 -1.31 -18.71
C LEU A 52 -0.75 -1.45 -19.70
N THR A 53 -1.81 -0.68 -19.49
CA THR A 53 -3.02 -0.75 -20.32
C THR A 53 -3.02 0.23 -21.50
N GLY A 54 -2.12 1.21 -21.50
CA GLY A 54 -2.02 2.22 -22.56
C GLY A 54 -3.19 3.22 -22.59
N ARG A 55 -3.93 3.37 -21.48
CA ARG A 55 -5.06 4.31 -21.38
C ARG A 55 -5.16 4.90 -19.99
N THR A 56 -5.80 6.06 -19.89
CA THR A 56 -6.21 6.64 -18.61
C THR A 56 -7.27 5.76 -17.94
N LEU A 57 -7.13 5.54 -16.63
CA LEU A 57 -8.02 4.69 -15.84
C LEU A 57 -8.86 5.46 -14.83
N ALA A 58 -8.51 6.72 -14.54
CA ALA A 58 -9.24 7.62 -13.66
C ALA A 58 -9.27 9.06 -14.22
#